data_AF-A0A7Y7TEE0-F1
#
_entry.id   AF-A0A7Y7TEE0-F1
#
_cell.length_a   1.000
_cell.length_b   1.000
_cell.length_c   1.000
_cell.angle_alpha   90.00
_cell.angle_beta   90.00
_cell.angle_gamma   90.00
#
_symmetry.space_group_name_H-M   'P 1'
#
loop_
_entity.id
_entity.type
_entity.pdbx_description
1 polymer ?
#
loop_
_entity_poly.entity_id
_entity_poly.type
_entity_poly.pdbx_seq_one_letter_code
_entity_poly.pdbx_strand_id
1 'polypeptide(L)'
;MHFFRRQLLLALCIVIVSIANGFGAEKSTAADTLPKHPVVVIPGPDVPSNIAALSGSWEGTWSNGKRSILVVYRVEKERASLLHAFGEGGDSLAWHQWVRARVAPGERPRLEWKTDWASGFFELSPDGKNLSGVYRESQREGGNKESLVVMKHRDSEQIGADRLGPPFVCPETGRVLQRMERENDQTQRKTLVDAFMARAKSRGTPLVEPGSASDKSCVTFLYRGAGNEVGISGDMNGWSEQKDFMSRVAGTDLFYFSEEYPADSRIEYKLVSDGVAKLDFLNPRVSVYGKGSNSEAPMTGYKPPPEVESAPVAARGVVEEYAIASKQPGMSRTATVYLPVGYSASSERYPVLYLNDAFGAIKFGAMINVFDNLIHEKAIPPFIAVLIPSVGDRIAEYSMNPVFEAFMVGDVIPAIDRRYRTLVSREFRAVGGISAGATAALSLTMRHSDVFGKCMAQSTATMLAPLIALVRNGPKLPVRVYLDVGRFEADFNGKDLVEASHRIRDALAGHGCPVHLREVNEGHGWKNWRARTREALTFLFNKE
;
A
#
# COMPACT_ATOMS: atom_id res chain seq x y z
N MET A 1 -10.07 -60.90 -50.74
CA MET A 1 -8.90 -60.03 -51.01
C MET A 1 -8.47 -59.42 -49.69
N HIS A 2 -7.57 -60.01 -48.89
CA HIS A 2 -6.14 -60.18 -49.14
C HIS A 2 -5.42 -58.84 -49.34
N PHE A 3 -4.41 -58.60 -48.48
CA PHE A 3 -3.47 -57.47 -48.47
C PHE A 3 -4.15 -56.12 -48.17
N PHE A 4 -4.15 -55.59 -46.95
CA PHE A 4 -2.97 -55.01 -46.31
C PHE A 4 -3.13 -55.01 -44.76
N ARG A 5 -2.85 -56.15 -44.13
CA ARG A 5 -2.42 -56.24 -42.73
C ARG A 5 -0.93 -56.56 -42.74
N ARG A 6 -0.07 -55.55 -42.93
CA ARG A 6 1.39 -55.57 -42.70
C ARG A 6 2.04 -54.22 -43.00
N GLN A 7 1.53 -53.14 -42.39
CA GLN A 7 2.34 -51.94 -42.09
C GLN A 7 2.09 -51.43 -40.65
N LEU A 8 1.46 -52.26 -39.82
CA LEU A 8 1.31 -52.06 -38.40
C LEU A 8 2.49 -52.74 -37.68
N LEU A 9 3.71 -52.22 -37.84
CA LEU A 9 4.89 -52.62 -37.03
C LEU A 9 6.18 -51.80 -37.24
N LEU A 10 6.19 -50.74 -38.05
CA LEU A 10 7.37 -49.87 -38.19
C LEU A 10 7.12 -48.36 -38.03
N ALA A 11 6.00 -48.01 -37.38
CA ALA A 11 5.74 -46.66 -36.86
C ALA A 11 5.49 -46.66 -35.34
N LEU A 12 5.96 -47.72 -34.67
CA LEU A 12 5.91 -47.93 -33.22
C LEU A 12 7.34 -48.08 -32.70
N CYS A 13 8.14 -47.01 -32.82
CA CYS A 13 9.42 -46.84 -32.11
C CYS A 13 9.99 -45.40 -32.13
N ILE A 14 9.29 -44.40 -32.69
CA ILE A 14 9.77 -42.99 -32.68
C ILE A 14 8.78 -41.99 -32.05
N VAL A 15 7.62 -42.42 -31.53
CA VAL A 15 6.68 -41.50 -30.82
C VAL A 15 6.16 -42.13 -29.52
N ILE A 16 7.05 -42.82 -28.79
CA ILE A 16 6.86 -43.13 -27.35
C ILE A 16 8.19 -42.85 -26.63
N VAL A 17 8.70 -41.62 -26.76
CA VAL A 17 9.63 -40.96 -25.80
C VAL A 17 9.28 -39.46 -25.61
N SER A 18 8.18 -38.96 -26.20
CA SER A 18 7.87 -37.51 -26.18
C SER A 18 6.55 -37.13 -25.50
N ILE A 19 5.99 -37.99 -24.64
CA ILE A 19 4.86 -37.64 -23.74
C ILE A 19 5.30 -37.70 -22.26
N ALA A 20 6.56 -37.34 -21.98
CA ALA A 20 7.05 -37.09 -20.63
C ALA A 20 7.93 -35.82 -20.51
N ASN A 21 8.16 -35.08 -21.60
CA ASN A 21 8.97 -33.86 -21.62
C ASN A 21 8.32 -32.73 -22.45
N GLY A 22 7.00 -32.54 -22.29
CA GLY A 22 6.20 -31.54 -23.02
C GLY A 22 5.51 -30.49 -22.15
N PHE A 23 5.68 -30.55 -20.83
CA PHE A 23 5.47 -29.40 -19.95
C PHE A 23 6.83 -28.93 -19.47
N GLY A 24 7.61 -28.39 -20.41
CA GLY A 24 8.51 -27.31 -20.05
C GLY A 24 7.63 -26.15 -19.61
N ALA A 25 7.14 -26.20 -18.36
CA ALA A 25 7.08 -24.98 -17.60
C ALA A 25 8.45 -24.37 -17.81
N GLU A 26 8.52 -23.22 -18.49
CA GLU A 26 9.59 -22.30 -18.15
C GLU A 26 9.55 -22.27 -16.62
N LYS A 27 10.53 -22.94 -16.00
CA LYS A 27 10.92 -22.61 -14.66
C LYS A 27 11.25 -21.14 -14.80
N SER A 28 10.25 -20.30 -14.53
CA SER A 28 10.44 -18.94 -14.09
C SER A 28 11.54 -19.09 -13.07
N THR A 29 12.76 -18.78 -13.49
CA THR A 29 13.86 -18.56 -12.59
C THR A 29 13.37 -17.42 -11.76
N ALA A 30 12.80 -17.75 -10.59
CA ALA A 30 12.55 -16.82 -9.52
C ALA A 30 13.94 -16.32 -9.14
N ALA A 31 14.42 -15.34 -9.91
CA ALA A 31 15.67 -14.67 -9.69
C ALA A 31 15.52 -13.98 -8.35
N ASP A 32 16.27 -14.50 -7.38
CA ASP A 32 16.67 -13.91 -6.11
C ASP A 32 15.79 -12.75 -5.61
N THR A 33 14.80 -13.09 -4.80
CA THR A 33 13.91 -12.16 -4.07
C THR A 33 14.59 -11.48 -2.87
N LEU A 34 15.90 -11.22 -2.97
CA LEU A 34 16.57 -10.30 -2.05
C LEU A 34 16.26 -8.85 -2.48
N PRO A 35 16.17 -7.90 -1.54
CA PRO A 35 15.96 -6.49 -1.88
C PRO A 35 17.05 -6.01 -2.85
N LYS A 36 16.68 -5.09 -3.74
CA LYS A 36 17.57 -4.65 -4.83
C LYS A 36 18.84 -3.93 -4.34
N HIS A 37 18.84 -3.36 -3.12
CA HIS A 37 19.96 -2.56 -2.58
C HIS A 37 20.19 -2.67 -1.04
N PRO A 38 20.55 -3.84 -0.48
CA PRO A 38 20.93 -3.93 0.94
C PRO A 38 22.38 -3.48 1.16
N VAL A 39 22.55 -2.24 1.62
CA VAL A 39 23.84 -1.59 1.91
C VAL A 39 24.44 -2.08 3.22
N VAL A 40 25.57 -2.80 3.20
CA VAL A 40 26.36 -3.03 4.43
C VAL A 40 27.17 -1.78 4.76
N VAL A 41 26.71 -1.02 5.75
CA VAL A 41 27.47 0.07 6.37
C VAL A 41 28.68 -0.53 7.09
N ILE A 42 29.87 -0.14 6.63
CA ILE A 42 31.13 -0.43 7.32
C ILE A 42 31.01 0.10 8.75
N PRO A 43 31.18 -0.73 9.79
CA PRO A 43 31.14 -0.28 11.18
C PRO A 43 32.08 0.91 11.36
N GLY A 44 31.57 1.99 11.96
CA GLY A 44 32.39 3.17 12.25
C GLY A 44 33.60 2.81 13.11
N PRO A 45 34.68 3.62 13.11
CA PRO A 45 35.93 3.31 13.82
C PRO A 45 35.75 3.08 15.34
N ASP A 46 34.64 3.56 15.90
CA ASP A 46 34.30 3.40 17.31
C ASP A 46 33.63 2.05 17.65
N VAL A 47 33.32 1.19 16.67
CA VAL A 47 32.68 -0.12 16.88
C VAL A 47 33.75 -1.18 17.19
N PRO A 48 33.69 -1.87 18.35
CA PRO A 48 34.64 -2.93 18.69
C PRO A 48 34.74 -4.01 17.60
N SER A 49 35.94 -4.51 17.32
CA SER A 49 36.20 -5.45 16.23
C SER A 49 35.39 -6.75 16.33
N ASN A 50 35.15 -7.24 17.55
CA ASN A 50 34.28 -8.40 17.80
C ASN A 50 32.82 -8.13 17.44
N ILE A 51 32.32 -6.92 17.68
CA ILE A 51 30.96 -6.50 17.28
C ILE A 51 30.91 -6.26 15.78
N ALA A 52 31.93 -5.62 15.20
CA ALA A 52 32.04 -5.41 13.75
C ALA A 52 31.97 -6.73 12.96
N ALA A 53 32.50 -7.83 13.53
CA ALA A 53 32.45 -9.16 12.95
C ALA A 53 31.03 -9.76 12.81
N LEU A 54 30.00 -9.15 13.42
CA LEU A 54 28.60 -9.51 13.16
C LEU A 54 28.13 -9.05 11.77
N SER A 55 28.78 -8.04 11.20
CA SER A 55 28.43 -7.47 9.90
C SER A 55 28.70 -8.45 8.76
N GLY A 56 27.88 -8.38 7.72
CA GLY A 56 28.01 -9.24 6.55
C GLY A 56 26.80 -10.13 6.35
N SER A 57 26.96 -11.15 5.50
CA SER A 57 25.88 -12.04 5.11
C SER A 57 26.12 -13.45 5.63
N TRP A 58 25.03 -14.05 6.09
CA TRP A 58 25.03 -15.34 6.74
C TRP A 58 23.93 -16.20 6.13
N GLU A 59 24.19 -17.48 5.93
CA GLU A 59 23.18 -18.42 5.45
C GLU A 59 23.17 -19.70 6.27
N GLY A 60 21.99 -20.27 6.47
CA GLY A 60 21.83 -21.52 7.20
C GLY A 60 20.45 -22.14 7.00
N THR A 61 20.26 -23.35 7.52
CA THR A 61 18.98 -24.06 7.50
C THR A 61 18.51 -24.30 8.92
N TRP A 62 17.31 -23.81 9.23
CA TRP A 62 16.68 -23.99 10.54
C TRP A 62 16.32 -25.45 10.80
N SER A 63 16.20 -25.83 12.07
CA SER A 63 15.83 -27.18 12.51
C SER A 63 14.46 -27.67 12.01
N ASN A 64 13.60 -26.75 11.54
CA ASN A 64 12.33 -27.04 10.89
C ASN A 64 12.45 -27.24 9.36
N GLY A 65 13.67 -27.29 8.82
CA GLY A 65 13.96 -27.51 7.40
C GLY A 65 13.94 -26.25 6.53
N LYS A 66 13.63 -25.07 7.09
CA LYS A 66 13.56 -23.81 6.33
C LYS A 66 14.95 -23.22 6.12
N ARG A 67 15.33 -22.92 4.87
CA ARG A 67 16.55 -22.15 4.56
C ARG A 67 16.37 -20.69 4.94
N SER A 68 17.45 -20.02 5.36
CA SER A 68 17.44 -18.60 5.70
C SER A 68 18.74 -17.91 5.29
N ILE A 69 18.59 -16.63 4.94
CA ILE A 69 19.68 -15.67 4.74
C ILE A 69 19.50 -14.54 5.74
N LEU A 70 20.56 -14.19 6.44
CA LEU A 70 20.65 -13.02 7.31
C LEU A 70 21.70 -12.07 6.75
N VAL A 71 21.32 -10.84 6.43
CA VAL A 71 22.24 -9.77 6.04
C VAL A 71 22.28 -8.75 7.17
N VAL A 72 23.43 -8.63 7.83
CA VAL A 72 23.68 -7.66 8.90
C VAL A 72 24.39 -6.47 8.27
N TYR A 73 23.58 -5.46 7.94
CA TYR A 73 23.99 -4.39 7.03
C TYR A 73 24.24 -3.05 7.75
N ARG A 74 24.07 -2.99 9.07
CA ARG A 74 24.61 -1.91 9.91
C ARG A 74 24.84 -2.44 11.30
N VAL A 75 26.04 -2.23 11.86
CA VAL A 75 26.36 -2.60 13.24
C VAL A 75 26.93 -1.40 13.98
N GLU A 76 26.35 -1.11 15.13
CA GLU A 76 26.76 -0.10 16.09
C GLU A 76 27.05 -0.77 17.44
N LYS A 77 27.56 -0.02 18.43
CA LYS A 77 27.95 -0.57 19.74
C LYS A 77 26.84 -1.37 20.43
N GLU A 78 25.59 -0.94 20.29
CA GLU A 78 24.46 -1.52 21.03
C GLU A 78 23.34 -2.03 20.11
N ARG A 79 23.45 -1.84 18.79
CA ARG A 79 22.36 -2.10 17.84
C ARG A 79 22.88 -2.53 16.49
N ALA A 80 22.08 -3.32 15.78
CA ALA A 80 22.32 -3.67 14.40
C ALA A 80 21.03 -3.68 13.59
N SER A 81 21.13 -3.32 12.32
CA SER A 81 20.05 -3.46 11.35
C SER A 81 20.32 -4.69 10.50
N LEU A 82 19.31 -5.55 10.40
CA LEU A 82 19.42 -6.81 9.69
C LEU A 82 18.22 -7.08 8.79
N LEU A 83 18.50 -7.65 7.62
CA LEU A 83 17.50 -8.25 6.74
C LEU A 83 17.56 -9.75 6.97
N HIS A 84 16.43 -10.36 7.29
CA HIS A 84 16.32 -11.79 7.52
C HIS A 84 15.28 -12.37 6.55
N ALA A 85 15.75 -13.16 5.59
CA ALA A 85 14.93 -13.86 4.60
C ALA A 85 14.79 -15.34 4.96
N PHE A 86 13.59 -15.90 4.76
CA PHE A 86 13.24 -17.30 5.03
C PHE A 86 12.64 -17.97 3.80
N GLY A 87 12.89 -19.27 3.63
CA GLY A 87 12.21 -20.14 2.68
C GLY A 87 11.08 -20.95 3.32
N GLU A 88 9.98 -21.13 2.59
CA GLU A 88 8.98 -22.16 2.92
C GLU A 88 9.35 -23.42 2.11
N GLY A 89 9.84 -24.46 2.77
CA GLY A 89 10.10 -25.80 2.21
C GLY A 89 10.50 -25.88 0.73
N GLY A 90 11.80 -25.85 0.42
CA GLY A 90 12.34 -25.89 -0.95
C GLY A 90 13.46 -24.87 -1.16
N ASP A 91 13.96 -24.76 -2.40
CA ASP A 91 15.09 -23.90 -2.77
C ASP A 91 14.77 -22.39 -2.83
N SER A 92 13.51 -21.97 -2.62
CA SER A 92 13.06 -20.58 -2.76
C SER A 92 12.89 -19.85 -1.42
N LEU A 93 13.42 -18.63 -1.32
CA LEU A 93 13.15 -17.69 -0.21
C LEU A 93 11.82 -16.98 -0.47
N ALA A 94 10.78 -17.39 0.26
CA ALA A 94 9.40 -16.97 0.04
C ALA A 94 9.05 -15.66 0.76
N TRP A 95 9.82 -15.28 1.79
CA TRP A 95 9.50 -14.14 2.64
C TRP A 95 10.75 -13.51 3.27
N HIS A 96 10.75 -12.20 3.51
CA HIS A 96 11.82 -11.50 4.21
C HIS A 96 11.29 -10.44 5.17
N GLN A 97 12.06 -10.16 6.21
CA GLN A 97 11.76 -9.12 7.20
C GLN A 97 13.01 -8.28 7.47
N TRP A 98 12.79 -6.97 7.59
CA TRP A 98 13.78 -6.07 8.18
C TRP A 98 13.57 -6.08 9.69
N VAL A 99 14.65 -6.25 10.42
CA VAL A 99 14.62 -6.41 11.87
C VAL A 99 15.75 -5.56 12.45
N ARG A 100 15.48 -4.93 13.58
CA ARG A 100 16.53 -4.37 14.43
C ARG A 100 16.84 -5.36 15.52
N ALA A 101 18.13 -5.62 15.69
CA ALA A 101 18.62 -6.37 16.81
C ALA A 101 19.37 -5.46 17.78
N ARG A 102 19.14 -5.67 19.07
CA ARG A 102 20.06 -5.25 20.11
C ARG A 102 21.35 -6.02 19.95
N VAL A 103 22.47 -5.32 19.93
CA VAL A 103 23.79 -5.96 20.08
C VAL A 103 24.02 -6.15 21.57
N ALA A 104 24.00 -7.40 22.02
CA ALA A 104 24.46 -7.76 23.34
C ALA A 104 25.98 -7.97 23.28
N PRO A 105 26.80 -7.08 23.89
CA PRO A 105 28.25 -7.21 23.85
C PRO A 105 28.71 -8.38 24.74
N GLY A 106 29.90 -8.93 24.44
CA GLY A 106 30.53 -10.00 25.19
C GLY A 106 31.64 -10.66 24.40
N GLU A 107 32.24 -11.72 24.95
CA GLU A 107 33.19 -12.57 24.20
C GLU A 107 32.56 -13.19 22.96
N ARG A 108 31.24 -13.44 23.02
CA ARG A 108 30.40 -13.87 21.90
C ARG A 108 29.26 -12.87 21.74
N PRO A 109 29.45 -11.83 20.90
CA PRO A 109 28.43 -10.81 20.75
C PRO A 109 27.17 -11.41 20.11
N ARG A 110 26.00 -10.92 20.53
CA ARG A 110 24.70 -11.41 20.03
C ARG A 110 23.88 -10.32 19.38
N LEU A 111 23.11 -10.70 18.38
CA LEU A 111 22.03 -9.93 17.78
C LEU A 111 20.71 -10.45 18.34
N GLU A 112 20.08 -9.72 19.26
CA GLU A 112 18.82 -10.10 19.88
C GLU A 112 17.67 -9.27 19.31
N TRP A 113 16.57 -9.89 18.91
CA TRP A 113 15.43 -9.18 18.33
C TRP A 113 14.08 -9.71 18.82
N LYS A 114 13.06 -8.85 18.76
CA LYS A 114 11.69 -9.16 19.15
C LYS A 114 10.70 -8.36 18.31
N THR A 115 9.67 -9.03 17.80
CA THR A 115 8.49 -8.44 17.16
C THR A 115 7.24 -8.76 17.97
N ASP A 116 6.07 -8.31 17.51
CA ASP A 116 4.78 -8.57 18.17
C ASP A 116 4.39 -10.06 18.21
N TRP A 117 5.01 -10.89 17.38
CA TRP A 117 4.64 -12.30 17.21
C TRP A 117 5.83 -13.27 17.19
N ALA A 118 7.06 -12.76 17.31
CA ALA A 118 8.26 -13.60 17.37
C ALA A 118 9.39 -12.95 18.17
N SER A 119 10.36 -13.76 18.61
CA SER A 119 11.62 -13.29 19.16
C SER A 119 12.76 -14.24 18.80
N GLY A 120 13.98 -13.75 18.85
CA GLY A 120 15.14 -14.58 18.55
C GLY A 120 16.45 -13.91 18.86
N PHE A 121 17.53 -14.66 18.71
CA PHE A 121 18.87 -14.10 18.70
C PHE A 121 19.79 -14.83 17.73
N PHE A 122 20.90 -14.19 17.35
CA PHE A 122 22.05 -14.79 16.69
C PHE A 122 23.31 -14.50 17.50
N GLU A 123 24.08 -15.52 17.88
CA GLU A 123 25.34 -15.39 18.63
C GLU A 123 26.52 -15.71 17.71
N LEU A 124 27.54 -14.85 17.72
CA LEU A 124 28.78 -15.06 16.97
C LEU A 124 29.68 -16.09 17.66
N SER A 125 30.18 -17.04 16.88
CA SER A 125 31.18 -17.98 17.35
C SER A 125 32.50 -17.27 17.68
N PRO A 126 33.31 -17.81 18.61
CA PRO A 126 34.59 -17.20 18.99
C PRO A 126 35.57 -16.98 17.83
N ASP A 127 35.49 -17.81 16.79
CA ASP A 127 36.32 -17.70 15.58
C ASP A 127 35.76 -16.71 14.55
N GLY A 128 34.59 -16.11 14.81
CA GLY A 128 33.91 -15.16 13.92
C GLY A 128 33.33 -15.80 12.65
N LYS A 129 33.29 -17.13 12.52
CA LYS A 129 32.93 -17.81 11.27
C LYS A 129 31.47 -18.23 11.17
N ASN A 130 30.76 -18.33 12.29
CA ASN A 130 29.40 -18.84 12.34
C ASN A 130 28.51 -17.99 13.25
N LEU A 131 27.22 -17.92 12.93
CA LEU A 131 26.18 -17.45 13.83
C LEU A 131 25.31 -18.63 14.28
N SER A 132 25.19 -18.85 15.59
CA SER A 132 24.16 -19.74 16.15
C SER A 132 22.90 -18.94 16.42
N GLY A 133 21.76 -19.37 15.86
CA GLY A 133 20.50 -18.64 15.96
C GLY A 133 19.40 -19.43 16.67
N VAL A 134 18.57 -18.71 17.42
CA VAL A 134 17.34 -19.23 18.03
C VAL A 134 16.18 -18.35 17.58
N TYR A 135 15.08 -18.98 17.18
CA TYR A 135 13.85 -18.33 16.77
C TYR A 135 12.65 -18.92 17.51
N ARG A 136 11.79 -18.05 18.06
CA ARG A 136 10.60 -18.42 18.82
C ARG A 136 9.39 -17.70 18.24
N GLU A 137 8.40 -18.45 17.78
CA GLU A 137 7.08 -17.92 17.41
C GLU A 137 6.17 -17.91 18.63
N SER A 138 5.48 -16.78 18.87
CA SER A 138 4.36 -16.73 19.79
C SER A 138 3.06 -16.90 19.01
N GLN A 139 2.45 -18.08 19.06
CA GLN A 139 1.09 -18.29 18.53
C GLN A 139 0.05 -17.67 19.48
N ARG A 140 -0.97 -17.00 18.93
CA ARG A 140 -2.15 -16.54 19.69
C ARG A 140 -2.95 -17.70 20.32
N GLU A 141 -2.69 -18.95 19.93
CA GLU A 141 -3.39 -20.16 20.39
C GLU A 141 -2.43 -21.23 20.97
N GLY A 142 -1.61 -20.85 21.96
CA GLY A 142 -1.22 -21.80 23.03
C GLY A 142 -0.04 -22.76 22.79
N GLY A 143 0.98 -22.41 21.98
CA GLY A 143 2.22 -23.17 21.93
C GLY A 143 3.44 -22.35 21.46
N ASN A 144 4.54 -22.42 22.22
CA ASN A 144 5.84 -21.83 21.82
C ASN A 144 6.60 -22.84 20.94
N LYS A 145 6.75 -22.56 19.66
CA LYS A 145 7.67 -23.33 18.78
C LYS A 145 9.02 -22.63 18.74
N GLU A 146 10.06 -23.36 19.15
CA GLU A 146 11.45 -22.93 19.04
C GLU A 146 12.12 -23.63 17.86
N SER A 147 12.90 -22.88 17.08
CA SER A 147 13.73 -23.40 15.99
C SER A 147 15.16 -22.91 16.16
N LEU A 148 16.12 -23.77 15.81
CA LEU A 148 17.55 -23.52 15.94
C LEU A 148 18.20 -23.45 14.56
N VAL A 149 19.25 -22.66 14.40
CA VAL A 149 20.05 -22.59 13.16
C VAL A 149 21.54 -22.41 13.50
N VAL A 150 22.40 -22.92 12.62
CA VAL A 150 23.79 -22.46 12.53
C VAL A 150 23.96 -21.89 11.14
N MET A 151 24.31 -20.62 11.07
CA MET A 151 24.56 -19.91 9.82
C MET A 151 26.07 -19.76 9.60
N LYS A 152 26.50 -19.94 8.36
CA LYS A 152 27.88 -19.72 7.94
C LYS A 152 27.98 -18.39 7.22
N HIS A 153 29.15 -17.75 7.33
CA HIS A 153 29.45 -16.57 6.54
C HIS A 153 29.35 -16.93 5.04
N ARG A 154 28.63 -16.11 4.27
CA ARG A 154 28.49 -16.23 2.82
C ARG A 154 29.46 -15.28 2.14
N ASP A 155 30.14 -15.74 1.08
CA ASP A 155 31.04 -14.88 0.31
C ASP A 155 30.29 -13.71 -0.33
N SER A 156 30.76 -12.50 -0.06
CA SER A 156 30.13 -11.23 -0.47
C SER A 156 30.10 -11.05 -2.00
N GLU A 157 30.99 -11.72 -2.74
CA GLU A 157 30.96 -11.76 -4.22
C GLU A 157 29.68 -12.39 -4.77
N GLN A 158 29.05 -13.33 -4.06
CA GLN A 158 27.77 -13.92 -4.47
C GLN A 158 26.55 -13.01 -4.19
N ILE A 159 26.74 -11.92 -3.44
CA ILE A 159 25.71 -10.90 -3.22
C ILE A 159 25.83 -9.77 -4.24
N GLY A 160 26.87 -9.78 -5.10
CA GLY A 160 27.22 -8.67 -5.97
C GLY A 160 27.87 -7.55 -5.16
N ALA A 161 29.17 -7.33 -5.34
CA ALA A 161 29.92 -6.25 -4.67
C ALA A 161 29.31 -4.85 -4.96
N ASP A 162 28.58 -4.74 -6.06
CA ASP A 162 27.74 -3.62 -6.51
C ASP A 162 26.50 -3.36 -5.62
N ARG A 163 26.15 -4.28 -4.70
CA ARG A 163 25.00 -4.15 -3.79
C ARG A 163 25.35 -3.62 -2.40
N LEU A 164 26.63 -3.41 -2.11
CA LEU A 164 27.18 -2.90 -0.84
C LEU A 164 27.64 -1.43 -0.95
N GLY A 165 26.87 -0.56 -1.62
CA GLY A 165 27.17 0.87 -1.77
C GLY A 165 26.74 1.71 -0.57
N PRO A 166 27.17 2.97 -0.38
CA PRO A 166 26.65 3.87 0.65
C PRO A 166 25.12 4.03 0.56
N PRO A 167 24.42 4.46 1.65
CA PRO A 167 22.97 4.68 1.60
C PRO A 167 22.62 5.60 0.44
N PHE A 168 21.59 5.25 -0.31
CA PHE A 168 21.14 6.08 -1.43
C PHE A 168 20.82 7.49 -0.93
N VAL A 169 21.30 8.48 -1.67
CA VAL A 169 21.08 9.89 -1.40
C VAL A 169 20.69 10.59 -2.68
N CYS A 170 19.77 11.53 -2.58
CA CYS A 170 19.41 12.34 -3.72
C CYS A 170 20.59 13.20 -4.18
N PRO A 171 20.85 13.37 -5.49
CA PRO A 171 22.04 14.04 -5.99
C PRO A 171 22.38 15.41 -5.37
N GLU A 172 21.43 16.34 -5.27
CA GLU A 172 21.69 17.69 -4.72
C GLU A 172 21.85 17.63 -3.20
N THR A 173 20.93 16.95 -2.51
CA THR A 173 20.96 16.79 -1.06
C THR A 173 22.19 16.02 -0.59
N GLY A 174 22.58 14.99 -1.34
CA GLY A 174 23.74 14.13 -1.10
C GLY A 174 25.07 14.89 -1.15
N ARG A 175 25.23 15.88 -2.04
CA ARG A 175 26.41 16.77 -2.04
C ARG A 175 26.55 17.54 -0.73
N VAL A 176 25.42 17.97 -0.17
CA VAL A 176 25.39 18.71 1.11
C VAL A 176 25.69 17.79 2.28
N LEU A 177 25.07 16.60 2.32
CA LEU A 177 25.32 15.57 3.35
C LEU A 177 26.79 15.11 3.33
N GLN A 178 27.35 14.83 2.16
CA GLN A 178 28.73 14.40 2.02
C GLN A 178 29.72 15.46 2.54
N ARG A 179 29.42 16.75 2.35
CA ARG A 179 30.24 17.84 2.92
C ARG A 179 30.24 17.80 4.46
N MET A 180 29.10 17.50 5.09
CA MET A 180 29.01 17.37 6.55
C MET A 180 29.77 16.13 7.04
N GLU A 181 29.62 15.00 6.35
CA GLU A 181 30.26 13.74 6.76
C GLU A 181 31.79 13.78 6.63
N ARG A 182 32.33 14.57 5.68
CA ARG A 182 33.77 14.78 5.50
C ARG A 182 34.38 15.84 6.41
N GLU A 183 33.57 16.64 7.09
CA GLU A 183 34.06 17.69 8.00
C GLU A 183 34.60 17.05 9.28
N ASN A 184 35.89 17.22 9.58
CA ASN A 184 36.54 16.59 10.73
C ASN A 184 36.36 17.40 12.03
N ASP A 185 36.15 18.72 11.93
CA ASP A 185 35.89 19.56 13.09
C ASP A 185 34.42 19.46 13.53
N GLN A 186 34.18 19.00 14.76
CA GLN A 186 32.83 18.76 15.27
C GLN A 186 31.98 20.04 15.36
N THR A 187 32.60 21.20 15.62
CA THR A 187 31.92 22.50 15.71
C THR A 187 31.50 22.99 14.33
N GLN A 188 32.40 22.87 13.35
CA GLN A 188 32.11 23.21 11.96
C GLN A 188 31.05 22.28 11.37
N ARG A 189 31.13 20.97 11.63
CA ARG A 189 30.13 19.99 11.22
C ARG A 189 28.75 20.36 11.76
N LYS A 190 28.65 20.74 13.04
CA LYS A 190 27.41 21.19 13.66
C LYS A 190 26.85 22.45 12.99
N THR A 191 27.72 23.41 12.66
CA THR A 191 27.33 24.65 11.97
C THR A 191 26.79 24.37 10.56
N LEU A 192 27.39 23.42 9.83
CA LEU A 192 26.89 22.97 8.53
C LEU A 192 25.51 22.32 8.65
N VAL A 193 25.29 21.47 9.66
CA VAL A 193 23.98 20.87 9.96
C VAL A 193 22.94 21.94 10.29
N ASP A 194 23.29 22.92 11.13
CA ASP A 194 22.41 24.03 11.50
C ASP A 194 21.96 24.84 10.27
N ALA A 195 22.91 25.20 9.41
CA ALA A 195 22.63 25.94 8.18
C ALA A 195 21.74 25.15 7.21
N PHE A 196 21.99 23.84 7.06
CA PHE A 196 21.18 22.97 6.21
C PHE A 196 19.74 22.85 6.73
N MET A 197 19.57 22.63 8.03
CA MET A 197 18.25 22.50 8.65
C MET A 197 17.47 23.82 8.63
N ALA A 198 18.13 24.97 8.74
CA ALA A 198 17.50 26.27 8.56
C ALA A 198 16.96 26.44 7.12
N ARG A 199 17.72 26.00 6.11
CA ARG A 199 17.29 26.01 4.70
C ARG A 199 16.16 25.01 4.43
N ALA A 200 16.23 23.81 5.02
CA ALA A 200 15.16 22.82 4.91
C ALA A 200 13.86 23.35 5.52
N LYS A 201 13.94 23.97 6.71
CA LYS A 201 12.78 24.58 7.38
C LYS A 201 12.14 25.71 6.55
N SER A 202 12.91 26.54 5.86
CA SER A 202 12.36 27.63 5.05
C SER A 202 11.68 27.16 3.77
N ARG A 203 12.12 26.01 3.21
CA ARG A 203 11.52 25.39 2.02
C ARG A 203 10.38 24.43 2.34
N GLY A 204 10.36 23.91 3.56
CA GLY A 204 9.53 22.78 3.97
C GLY A 204 10.19 21.43 3.66
N THR A 205 9.83 20.41 4.43
CA THR A 205 10.23 19.02 4.22
C THR A 205 9.08 18.17 3.65
N PRO A 206 9.36 16.98 3.08
CA PRO A 206 10.71 16.49 2.74
C PRO A 206 11.31 17.29 1.58
N LEU A 207 12.62 17.17 1.37
CA LEU A 207 13.29 17.79 0.23
C LEU A 207 13.03 16.94 -1.00
N VAL A 208 12.47 17.51 -2.07
CA VAL A 208 12.18 16.79 -3.31
C VAL A 208 12.95 17.43 -4.46
N GLU A 209 13.64 16.61 -5.23
CA GLU A 209 14.45 17.00 -6.39
C GLU A 209 14.19 16.05 -7.58
N PRO A 210 14.55 16.43 -8.82
CA PRO A 210 14.46 15.52 -9.96
C PRO A 210 15.23 14.22 -9.71
N GLY A 211 14.66 13.09 -10.13
CA GLY A 211 15.28 11.78 -9.97
C GLY A 211 16.30 11.45 -11.07
N SER A 212 16.81 10.23 -11.03
CA SER A 212 17.74 9.65 -12.00
C SER A 212 17.18 9.55 -13.43
N ALA A 213 15.85 9.55 -13.55
CA ALA A 213 15.12 9.53 -14.81
C ALA A 213 14.05 10.63 -14.83
N SER A 214 13.62 11.03 -16.04
CA SER A 214 12.66 12.12 -16.23
C SER A 214 11.27 11.86 -15.61
N ASP A 215 10.93 10.59 -15.42
CA ASP A 215 9.68 10.12 -14.81
C ASP A 215 9.83 9.79 -13.32
N LYS A 216 10.94 10.20 -12.70
CA LYS A 216 11.21 9.99 -11.27
C LYS A 216 11.48 11.29 -10.53
N SER A 217 11.16 11.28 -9.25
CA SER A 217 11.63 12.27 -8.27
C SER A 217 12.44 11.56 -7.20
N CYS A 218 13.49 12.22 -6.73
CA CYS A 218 14.20 11.79 -5.54
C CYS A 218 13.75 12.63 -4.35
N VAL A 219 13.46 11.98 -3.23
CA VAL A 219 13.03 12.65 -2.01
C VAL A 219 13.97 12.31 -0.86
N THR A 220 14.34 13.31 -0.07
CA THR A 220 15.06 13.15 1.19
C THR A 220 14.17 13.59 2.35
N PHE A 221 13.80 12.63 3.19
CA PHE A 221 13.17 12.86 4.48
C PHE A 221 14.22 13.22 5.52
N LEU A 222 13.89 14.14 6.42
CA LEU A 222 14.82 14.66 7.42
C LEU A 222 14.20 14.56 8.81
N TYR A 223 15.02 14.19 9.78
CA TYR A 223 14.67 14.30 11.20
C TYR A 223 15.84 14.90 11.95
N ARG A 224 15.55 15.86 12.84
CA ARG A 224 16.55 16.42 13.74
C ARG A 224 16.08 16.27 15.18
N GLY A 225 16.91 15.65 16.00
CA GLY A 225 16.70 15.61 17.44
C GLY A 225 17.33 14.39 18.11
N ALA A 226 17.00 14.24 19.39
CA ALA A 226 17.30 13.03 20.12
C ALA A 226 16.55 11.84 19.52
N GLY A 227 17.17 10.68 19.62
CA GLY A 227 16.63 9.42 19.14
C GLY A 227 17.76 8.48 18.80
N ASN A 228 17.70 7.29 19.35
CA ASN A 228 18.56 6.19 18.88
C ASN A 228 17.91 5.55 17.64
N GLU A 229 16.58 5.59 17.70
CA GLU A 229 15.47 5.03 16.97
C GLU A 229 14.91 5.55 15.65
N VAL A 230 15.63 6.21 14.74
CA VAL A 230 14.91 7.05 13.75
C VAL A 230 14.55 6.30 12.46
N GLY A 231 13.32 6.46 11.98
CA GLY A 231 12.79 5.82 10.77
C GLY A 231 11.65 6.59 10.13
N ILE A 232 11.04 5.98 9.12
CA ILE A 232 9.88 6.49 8.41
C ILE A 232 8.82 5.39 8.27
N SER A 233 7.57 5.75 8.51
CA SER A 233 6.40 4.88 8.31
C SER A 233 5.45 5.61 7.36
N GLY A 234 5.04 4.96 6.28
CA GLY A 234 4.18 5.60 5.29
C GLY A 234 3.74 4.66 4.19
N ASP A 235 3.11 5.22 3.16
CA ASP A 235 2.55 4.43 2.05
C ASP A 235 3.57 3.47 1.44
N MET A 236 4.77 3.96 1.13
CA MET A 236 5.86 3.22 0.48
C MET A 236 6.26 1.92 1.18
N ASN A 237 6.00 1.77 2.48
CA ASN A 237 6.38 0.60 3.26
C ASN A 237 5.22 -0.09 3.97
N GLY A 238 3.98 0.27 3.62
CA GLY A 238 2.78 -0.25 4.24
C GLY A 238 2.65 0.16 5.71
N TRP A 239 3.01 1.41 6.03
CA TRP A 239 2.90 2.00 7.36
C TRP A 239 3.68 1.26 8.46
N SER A 240 4.76 0.57 8.09
CA SER A 240 5.59 -0.12 9.06
C SER A 240 6.56 0.84 9.74
N GLU A 241 6.55 0.84 11.07
CA GLU A 241 7.49 1.62 11.88
C GLU A 241 8.87 0.94 12.00
N GLN A 242 9.03 -0.25 11.41
CA GLN A 242 10.18 -1.13 11.61
C GLN A 242 10.88 -1.54 10.29
N LYS A 243 10.52 -0.92 9.15
CA LYS A 243 11.12 -1.24 7.83
C LYS A 243 12.19 -0.25 7.42
N ASP A 244 11.84 1.03 7.33
CA ASP A 244 12.72 2.02 6.70
C ASP A 244 13.30 2.95 7.75
N PHE A 245 14.61 2.80 7.97
CA PHE A 245 15.33 3.52 9.00
C PHE A 245 16.20 4.62 8.43
N MET A 246 16.34 5.71 9.18
CA MET A 246 17.11 6.86 8.74
C MET A 246 18.61 6.69 9.08
N SER A 247 19.46 7.13 8.16
CA SER A 247 20.90 7.27 8.36
C SER A 247 21.17 8.50 9.23
N ARG A 248 22.11 8.41 10.17
CA ARG A 248 22.53 9.56 11.00
C ARG A 248 23.79 10.16 10.43
N VAL A 249 23.84 11.49 10.28
CA VAL A 249 25.12 12.18 10.00
C VAL A 249 26.00 12.05 11.24
N ALA A 250 27.14 11.38 11.08
CA ALA A 250 28.00 10.95 12.20
C ALA A 250 28.34 12.10 13.16
N GLY A 251 28.22 11.86 14.47
CA GLY A 251 28.52 12.85 15.51
C GLY A 251 27.53 14.02 15.62
N THR A 252 26.38 13.96 14.95
CA THR A 252 25.34 15.01 14.95
C THR A 252 23.96 14.42 15.24
N ASP A 253 22.96 15.27 15.52
CA ASP A 253 21.55 14.93 15.74
C ASP A 253 20.69 14.92 14.47
N LEU A 254 21.32 14.95 13.29
CA LEU A 254 20.65 14.93 11.99
C LEU A 254 20.52 13.50 11.45
N PHE A 255 19.31 13.16 11.02
CA PHE A 255 18.98 11.93 10.34
C PHE A 255 18.37 12.20 8.96
N TYR A 256 18.64 11.31 8.01
CA TYR A 256 18.12 11.38 6.65
C TYR A 256 17.73 9.99 6.12
N PHE A 257 16.73 9.96 5.24
CA PHE A 257 16.40 8.79 4.42
C PHE A 257 16.06 9.31 3.03
N SER A 258 16.66 8.73 1.99
CA SER A 258 16.36 9.11 0.61
C SER A 258 15.96 7.91 -0.22
N GLU A 259 15.07 8.14 -1.17
CA GLU A 259 14.56 7.12 -2.09
C GLU A 259 14.08 7.83 -3.38
N GLU A 260 13.99 7.08 -4.48
CA GLU A 260 13.31 7.54 -5.69
C GLU A 260 11.91 6.97 -5.81
N TYR A 261 10.99 7.82 -6.25
CA TYR A 261 9.61 7.45 -6.56
C TYR A 261 9.24 7.95 -7.95
N PRO A 262 8.20 7.36 -8.58
CA PRO A 262 7.59 7.95 -9.77
C PRO A 262 7.27 9.43 -9.55
N ALA A 263 7.50 10.25 -10.57
CA ALA A 263 7.38 11.70 -10.46
C ALA A 263 5.96 12.17 -10.16
N ASP A 264 4.94 11.38 -10.51
CA ASP A 264 3.52 11.65 -10.23
C ASP A 264 3.07 11.12 -8.87
N SER A 265 3.97 10.58 -8.04
CA SER A 265 3.63 10.08 -6.70
C SER A 265 3.22 11.17 -5.71
N ARG A 266 2.33 10.79 -4.79
CA ARG A 266 2.10 11.51 -3.53
C ARG A 266 2.11 10.50 -2.39
N ILE A 267 3.02 10.69 -1.44
CA ILE A 267 3.26 9.76 -0.34
C ILE A 267 2.77 10.40 0.96
N GLU A 268 1.94 9.68 1.71
CA GLU A 268 1.66 9.99 3.10
C GLU A 268 2.65 9.27 4.03
N TYR A 269 3.17 9.98 5.03
CA TYR A 269 4.16 9.44 5.95
C TYR A 269 4.14 10.08 7.34
N LYS A 270 4.83 9.42 8.27
CA LYS A 270 5.22 9.87 9.60
C LYS A 270 6.70 9.58 9.81
N LEU A 271 7.35 10.46 10.57
CA LEU A 271 8.68 10.18 11.10
C LEU A 271 8.52 9.31 12.35
N VAL A 272 9.38 8.31 12.51
CA VAL A 272 9.39 7.43 13.68
C VAL A 272 10.64 7.74 14.48
N SER A 273 10.49 7.93 15.79
CA SER A 273 11.63 8.07 16.70
C SER A 273 11.39 7.18 17.90
N ASP A 274 12.26 6.19 18.08
CA ASP A 274 12.22 5.22 19.19
C ASP A 274 10.84 4.55 19.31
N GLY A 275 10.30 4.11 18.17
CA GLY A 275 8.99 3.45 18.08
C GLY A 275 7.78 4.38 18.18
N VAL A 276 7.99 5.70 18.22
CA VAL A 276 6.88 6.67 18.26
C VAL A 276 6.77 7.39 16.92
N ALA A 277 5.68 7.11 16.20
CA ALA A 277 5.35 7.80 14.95
C ALA A 277 4.76 9.21 15.20
N LYS A 278 5.29 10.20 14.49
CA LYS A 278 4.93 11.62 14.62
C LYS A 278 4.89 12.30 13.25
N LEU A 279 4.15 13.40 13.19
CA LEU A 279 4.17 14.28 12.02
C LEU A 279 5.57 14.87 11.84
N ASP A 280 5.92 15.11 10.59
CA ASP A 280 7.06 15.94 10.25
C ASP A 280 6.69 17.42 10.45
N PHE A 281 7.11 17.99 11.58
CA PHE A 281 6.79 19.38 11.94
C PHE A 281 7.42 20.43 11.01
N LEU A 282 8.39 20.04 10.17
CA LEU A 282 8.96 20.92 9.15
C LEU A 282 8.18 20.83 7.82
N ASN A 283 7.27 19.88 7.70
CA ASN A 283 6.42 19.73 6.53
C ASN A 283 5.12 20.54 6.73
N PRO A 284 4.89 21.61 5.93
CA PRO A 284 3.65 22.38 6.02
C PRO A 284 2.45 21.62 5.45
N ARG A 285 2.66 20.50 4.75
CA ARG A 285 1.61 19.72 4.09
C ARG A 285 1.18 18.56 4.96
N VAL A 286 -0.10 18.58 5.30
CA VAL A 286 -0.73 17.55 6.14
C VAL A 286 -1.94 16.97 5.40
N SER A 287 -2.05 15.65 5.41
CA SER A 287 -3.25 14.91 5.04
C SER A 287 -4.06 14.65 6.30
N VAL A 288 -5.25 15.27 6.39
CA VAL A 288 -6.12 15.12 7.54
C VAL A 288 -6.92 13.83 7.40
N TYR A 289 -6.85 12.98 8.42
CA TYR A 289 -7.56 11.70 8.45
C TYR A 289 -8.27 11.53 9.80
N GLY A 290 -9.45 10.90 9.79
CA GLY A 290 -10.29 10.74 10.99
C GLY A 290 -9.65 9.93 12.12
N LYS A 291 -8.57 9.18 11.85
CA LYS A 291 -7.82 8.38 12.84
C LYS A 291 -6.42 8.95 13.17
N GLY A 292 -6.13 10.18 12.73
CA GLY A 292 -4.86 10.86 12.95
C GLY A 292 -4.23 11.31 11.63
N SER A 293 -3.81 12.57 11.56
CA SER A 293 -3.25 13.17 10.34
C SER A 293 -1.87 12.60 9.98
N ASN A 294 -1.50 12.71 8.71
CA ASN A 294 -0.23 12.28 8.14
C ASN A 294 0.49 13.46 7.47
N SER A 295 1.82 13.40 7.40
CA SER A 295 2.60 14.35 6.61
C SER A 295 2.51 13.94 5.14
N GLU A 296 2.63 14.89 4.21
CA GLU A 296 2.47 14.61 2.77
C GLU A 296 3.71 15.02 1.97
N ALA A 297 4.17 14.11 1.12
CA ALA A 297 5.28 14.30 0.20
C ALA A 297 4.80 14.15 -1.25
N PRO A 298 4.36 15.25 -1.90
CA PRO A 298 4.11 15.24 -3.35
C PRO A 298 5.43 15.27 -4.12
N MET A 299 5.57 14.40 -5.11
CA MET A 299 6.70 14.38 -6.03
C MET A 299 6.57 15.49 -7.09
N THR A 300 7.65 15.76 -7.84
CA THR A 300 7.74 16.96 -8.69
C THR A 300 6.69 17.02 -9.80
N GLY A 301 6.18 15.88 -10.23
CA GLY A 301 5.14 15.74 -11.26
C GLY A 301 3.73 15.58 -10.72
N TYR A 302 3.53 15.46 -9.39
CA TYR A 302 2.18 15.34 -8.82
C TYR A 302 1.39 16.63 -9.00
N LYS A 303 0.15 16.49 -9.49
CA LYS A 303 -0.77 17.60 -9.73
C LYS A 303 -2.02 17.41 -8.88
N PRO A 304 -2.28 18.29 -7.89
CA PRO A 304 -3.52 18.25 -7.15
C PRO A 304 -4.74 18.42 -8.09
N PRO A 305 -5.81 17.64 -7.88
CA PRO A 305 -7.04 17.76 -8.67
C PRO A 305 -7.71 19.14 -8.42
N PRO A 306 -7.98 19.97 -9.44
CA PRO A 306 -8.58 21.28 -9.22
C PRO A 306 -10.04 21.19 -8.70
N GLU A 307 -10.78 20.14 -9.04
CA GLU A 307 -12.19 19.96 -8.67
C GLU A 307 -12.45 19.78 -7.16
N VAL A 308 -11.42 19.53 -6.34
CA VAL A 308 -11.60 19.42 -4.88
C VAL A 308 -11.69 20.78 -4.20
N GLU A 309 -11.16 21.82 -4.87
CA GLU A 309 -11.21 23.18 -4.37
C GLU A 309 -12.62 23.76 -4.48
N SER A 310 -12.96 24.65 -3.56
CA SER A 310 -14.19 25.43 -3.67
C SER A 310 -14.03 26.44 -4.81
N ALA A 311 -14.38 26.05 -6.04
CA ALA A 311 -14.40 26.99 -7.15
C ALA A 311 -15.46 28.09 -6.90
N PRO A 312 -15.27 29.30 -7.43
CA PRO A 312 -16.27 30.36 -7.39
C PRO A 312 -17.39 30.06 -8.40
N VAL A 313 -18.10 28.94 -8.21
CA VAL A 313 -19.31 28.63 -8.99
C VAL A 313 -20.46 29.49 -8.48
N ALA A 314 -21.12 30.22 -9.38
CA ALA A 314 -22.20 31.14 -9.05
C ALA A 314 -23.47 30.45 -8.50
N ALA A 315 -23.61 29.15 -8.73
CA ALA A 315 -24.72 28.34 -8.25
C ALA A 315 -24.25 26.92 -7.89
N ARG A 316 -24.71 26.41 -6.74
CA ARG A 316 -24.34 25.11 -6.17
C ARG A 316 -25.57 24.22 -5.99
N GLY A 317 -25.33 22.93 -5.87
CA GLY A 317 -26.35 21.98 -5.43
C GLY A 317 -26.81 22.22 -4.00
N VAL A 318 -27.90 21.57 -3.62
CA VAL A 318 -28.45 21.61 -2.26
C VAL A 318 -28.10 20.31 -1.56
N VAL A 319 -27.61 20.41 -0.33
CA VAL A 319 -27.36 19.26 0.54
C VAL A 319 -28.42 19.26 1.64
N GLU A 320 -29.14 18.16 1.78
CA GLU A 320 -30.14 17.97 2.83
C GLU A 320 -29.96 16.62 3.54
N GLU A 321 -30.49 16.53 4.76
CA GLU A 321 -30.54 15.28 5.51
C GLU A 321 -31.87 14.56 5.28
N TYR A 322 -31.83 13.24 5.14
CA TYR A 322 -33.01 12.42 4.95
C TYR A 322 -32.98 11.17 5.84
N ALA A 323 -33.93 11.07 6.77
CA ALA A 323 -34.08 9.93 7.65
C ALA A 323 -34.69 8.73 6.91
N ILE A 324 -33.96 7.61 6.91
CA ILE A 324 -34.37 6.35 6.29
C ILE A 324 -34.66 5.36 7.41
N ALA A 325 -35.94 5.03 7.59
CA ALA A 325 -36.36 3.98 8.50
C ALA A 325 -36.08 2.61 7.88
N SER A 326 -35.57 1.68 8.69
CA SER A 326 -35.32 0.30 8.31
C SER A 326 -36.01 -0.68 9.26
N LYS A 327 -36.51 -1.78 8.70
CA LYS A 327 -36.97 -2.93 9.50
C LYS A 327 -35.81 -3.83 9.94
N GLN A 328 -34.63 -3.65 9.36
CA GLN A 328 -33.44 -4.38 9.76
C GLN A 328 -32.91 -3.81 11.10
N PRO A 329 -32.61 -4.66 12.09
CA PRO A 329 -32.16 -4.21 13.41
C PRO A 329 -30.94 -3.28 13.30
N GLY A 330 -31.05 -2.09 13.90
CA GLY A 330 -29.95 -1.12 13.97
C GLY A 330 -29.59 -0.42 12.66
N MET A 331 -30.38 -0.59 11.59
CA MET A 331 -30.04 -0.06 10.25
C MET A 331 -30.73 1.26 9.88
N SER A 332 -31.67 1.77 10.69
CA SER A 332 -32.23 3.11 10.47
C SER A 332 -31.15 4.17 10.58
N ARG A 333 -31.08 5.09 9.61
CA ARG A 333 -30.03 6.13 9.57
C ARG A 333 -30.49 7.38 8.83
N THR A 334 -29.82 8.48 9.12
CA THR A 334 -29.95 9.72 8.35
C THR A 334 -28.90 9.75 7.26
N ALA A 335 -29.33 9.70 6.00
CA ALA A 335 -28.44 9.89 4.85
C ALA A 335 -28.28 11.38 4.53
N THR A 336 -27.15 11.75 3.94
CA THR A 336 -26.96 13.07 3.34
C THR A 336 -27.28 12.97 1.86
N VAL A 337 -28.22 13.78 1.38
CA VAL A 337 -28.65 13.80 -0.02
C VAL A 337 -28.18 15.08 -0.68
N TYR A 338 -27.40 14.94 -1.75
CA TYR A 338 -27.04 16.03 -2.66
C TYR A 338 -28.02 16.07 -3.83
N LEU A 339 -28.60 17.25 -4.05
CA LEU A 339 -29.45 17.57 -5.18
C LEU A 339 -28.70 18.54 -6.10
N PRO A 340 -28.67 18.28 -7.42
CA PRO A 340 -27.89 19.10 -8.33
C PRO A 340 -28.49 20.51 -8.43
N VAL A 341 -27.65 21.47 -8.85
CA VAL A 341 -28.09 22.84 -9.12
C VAL A 341 -29.31 22.86 -10.05
N GLY A 342 -30.32 23.66 -9.71
CA GLY A 342 -31.57 23.77 -10.48
C GLY A 342 -32.61 22.68 -10.20
N TYR A 343 -32.34 21.68 -9.35
CA TYR A 343 -33.27 20.59 -9.04
C TYR A 343 -34.68 21.09 -8.71
N SER A 344 -34.82 22.04 -7.78
CA SER A 344 -36.13 22.55 -7.32
C SER A 344 -36.93 23.30 -8.39
N ALA A 345 -36.26 23.82 -9.43
CA ALA A 345 -36.89 24.55 -10.53
C ALA A 345 -37.21 23.67 -11.75
N SER A 346 -36.84 22.39 -11.71
CA SER A 346 -36.99 21.43 -12.81
C SER A 346 -37.92 20.27 -12.47
N SER A 347 -38.63 19.76 -13.48
CA SER A 347 -39.40 18.51 -13.41
C SER A 347 -38.62 17.28 -13.90
N GLU A 348 -37.36 17.45 -14.30
CA GLU A 348 -36.50 16.36 -14.75
C GLU A 348 -36.27 15.31 -13.68
N ARG A 349 -35.99 14.09 -14.14
CA ARG A 349 -35.56 12.95 -13.32
C ARG A 349 -34.07 12.73 -13.51
N TYR A 350 -33.39 12.36 -12.43
CA TYR A 350 -31.94 12.33 -12.37
C TYR A 350 -31.41 10.90 -12.10
N PRO A 351 -30.25 10.54 -12.65
CA PRO A 351 -29.52 9.36 -12.20
C PRO A 351 -29.11 9.50 -10.72
N VAL A 352 -28.86 8.37 -10.06
CA VAL A 352 -28.57 8.33 -8.62
C VAL A 352 -27.26 7.60 -8.36
N LEU A 353 -26.39 8.23 -7.56
CA LEU A 353 -25.20 7.60 -6.97
C LEU A 353 -25.42 7.38 -5.48
N TYR A 354 -25.45 6.12 -5.04
CA TYR A 354 -25.41 5.76 -3.63
C TYR A 354 -23.95 5.58 -3.20
N LEU A 355 -23.45 6.46 -2.33
CA LEU A 355 -22.05 6.49 -1.93
C LEU A 355 -21.90 6.13 -0.46
N ASN A 356 -21.20 5.04 -0.17
CA ASN A 356 -20.84 4.67 1.19
C ASN A 356 -19.86 5.68 1.81
N ASP A 357 -19.76 5.71 3.13
CA ASP A 357 -18.82 6.56 3.89
C ASP A 357 -19.10 8.06 3.88
N ALA A 358 -20.37 8.45 4.05
CA ALA A 358 -20.82 9.84 3.99
C ALA A 358 -19.90 10.85 4.67
N PHE A 359 -19.56 10.63 5.95
CA PHE A 359 -18.71 11.56 6.70
C PHE A 359 -17.34 11.76 6.04
N GLY A 360 -16.68 10.67 5.65
CA GLY A 360 -15.36 10.76 5.03
C GLY A 360 -15.43 11.34 3.61
N ALA A 361 -16.43 10.94 2.83
CA ALA A 361 -16.67 11.44 1.48
C ALA A 361 -16.89 12.97 1.47
N ILE A 362 -17.67 13.48 2.42
CA ILE A 362 -17.94 14.92 2.53
C ILE A 362 -16.71 15.64 3.08
N LYS A 363 -16.19 15.20 4.23
CA LYS A 363 -15.18 15.96 4.99
C LYS A 363 -13.78 15.88 4.38
N PHE A 364 -13.35 14.68 3.99
CA PHE A 364 -11.99 14.43 3.51
C PHE A 364 -11.94 14.29 1.99
N GLY A 365 -12.99 13.69 1.42
CA GLY A 365 -13.15 13.55 -0.03
C GLY A 365 -13.58 14.83 -0.75
N ALA A 366 -14.13 15.83 -0.04
CA ALA A 366 -14.68 17.05 -0.61
C ALA A 366 -15.71 16.79 -1.73
N MET A 367 -16.44 15.67 -1.64
CA MET A 367 -17.25 15.15 -2.77
C MET A 367 -18.33 16.14 -3.24
N ILE A 368 -18.91 16.94 -2.34
CA ILE A 368 -19.91 17.95 -2.72
C ILE A 368 -19.30 19.01 -3.65
N ASN A 369 -18.08 19.50 -3.37
CA ASN A 369 -17.38 20.42 -4.25
C ASN A 369 -17.06 19.77 -5.59
N VAL A 370 -16.60 18.52 -5.57
CA VAL A 370 -16.30 17.76 -6.79
C VAL A 370 -17.55 17.65 -7.66
N PHE A 371 -18.70 17.30 -7.08
CA PHE A 371 -19.95 17.19 -7.83
C PHE A 371 -20.37 18.53 -8.46
N ASP A 372 -20.38 19.61 -7.67
CA ASP A 372 -20.72 20.94 -8.15
C ASP A 372 -19.80 21.40 -9.29
N ASN A 373 -18.49 21.24 -9.11
CA ASN A 373 -17.49 21.68 -10.09
C ASN A 373 -17.62 20.89 -11.41
N LEU A 374 -17.75 19.56 -11.33
CA LEU A 374 -17.87 18.73 -12.54
C LEU A 374 -19.19 18.95 -13.28
N ILE A 375 -20.29 19.21 -12.55
CA ILE A 375 -21.58 19.58 -13.16
C ILE A 375 -21.49 20.96 -13.81
N HIS A 376 -20.86 21.93 -13.13
CA HIS A 376 -20.67 23.29 -13.65
C HIS A 376 -19.82 23.31 -14.94
N GLU A 377 -18.73 22.54 -14.95
CA GLU A 377 -17.86 22.34 -16.12
C GLU A 377 -18.52 21.53 -17.25
N LYS A 378 -19.71 20.94 -16.99
CA LYS A 378 -20.38 19.99 -17.89
C LYS A 378 -19.54 18.74 -18.19
N ALA A 379 -18.62 18.40 -17.29
CA ALA A 379 -17.82 17.18 -17.37
C ALA A 379 -18.65 15.92 -17.10
N ILE A 380 -19.73 16.05 -16.31
CA ILE A 380 -20.73 15.02 -16.02
C ILE A 380 -22.14 15.63 -16.04
N PRO A 381 -23.21 14.84 -16.31
CA PRO A 381 -24.58 15.33 -16.21
C PRO A 381 -24.98 15.57 -14.73
N PRO A 382 -25.99 16.43 -14.48
CA PRO A 382 -26.63 16.53 -13.17
C PRO A 382 -27.14 15.18 -12.66
N PHE A 383 -26.90 14.90 -11.38
CA PHE A 383 -27.30 13.64 -10.72
C PHE A 383 -27.63 13.88 -9.24
N ILE A 384 -28.37 12.94 -8.63
CA ILE A 384 -28.60 12.91 -7.18
C ILE A 384 -27.54 12.03 -6.53
N ALA A 385 -26.89 12.49 -5.46
CA ALA A 385 -26.01 11.65 -4.66
C ALA A 385 -26.64 11.36 -3.28
N VAL A 386 -26.69 10.10 -2.89
CA VAL A 386 -27.17 9.67 -1.57
C VAL A 386 -25.96 9.13 -0.81
N LEU A 387 -25.43 9.93 0.10
CA LEU A 387 -24.26 9.60 0.90
C LEU A 387 -24.71 8.92 2.19
N ILE A 388 -24.25 7.68 2.37
CA ILE A 388 -24.73 6.77 3.41
C ILE A 388 -23.67 6.65 4.51
N PRO A 389 -23.99 6.98 5.76
CA PRO A 389 -23.08 6.75 6.87
C PRO A 389 -23.09 5.26 7.26
N SER A 390 -21.92 4.75 7.64
CA SER A 390 -21.80 3.51 8.41
C SER A 390 -22.16 3.80 9.88
N VAL A 391 -22.74 2.83 10.58
CA VAL A 391 -23.05 2.95 12.01
C VAL A 391 -22.36 1.83 12.79
N GLY A 392 -21.64 2.18 13.85
CA GLY A 392 -20.90 1.19 14.65
C GLY A 392 -19.66 0.68 13.92
N ASP A 393 -19.52 -0.65 13.82
CA ASP A 393 -18.37 -1.28 13.17
C ASP A 393 -18.49 -1.23 11.64
N ARG A 394 -17.90 -0.19 11.06
CA ARG A 394 -17.79 0.01 9.61
C ARG A 394 -17.25 -1.21 8.86
N ILE A 395 -16.24 -1.91 9.40
CA ILE A 395 -15.62 -3.03 8.69
C ILE A 395 -16.59 -4.20 8.66
N ALA A 396 -17.24 -4.52 9.78
CA ALA A 396 -18.25 -5.57 9.84
C ALA A 396 -19.48 -5.25 8.98
N GLU A 397 -19.92 -3.98 8.94
CA GLU A 397 -21.06 -3.55 8.12
C GLU A 397 -20.79 -3.71 6.62
N TYR A 398 -19.59 -3.34 6.16
CA TYR A 398 -19.26 -3.37 4.72
C TYR A 398 -18.60 -4.65 4.22
N SER A 399 -18.34 -5.63 5.10
CA SER A 399 -17.73 -6.91 4.72
C SER A 399 -18.75 -7.91 4.15
N MET A 400 -19.42 -7.51 3.05
CA MET A 400 -20.44 -8.31 2.35
C MET A 400 -21.60 -8.73 3.28
N ASN A 401 -22.00 -7.85 4.20
CA ASN A 401 -23.00 -8.14 5.22
C ASN A 401 -24.42 -8.21 4.62
N PRO A 402 -25.15 -9.33 4.79
CA PRO A 402 -26.50 -9.49 4.22
C PRO A 402 -27.54 -8.53 4.82
N VAL A 403 -27.35 -8.07 6.06
CA VAL A 403 -28.25 -7.10 6.71
C VAL A 403 -28.08 -5.72 6.08
N PHE A 404 -26.83 -5.33 5.78
CA PHE A 404 -26.55 -4.08 5.05
C PHE A 404 -27.07 -4.16 3.62
N GLU A 405 -26.91 -5.30 2.96
CA GLU A 405 -27.47 -5.57 1.63
C GLU A 405 -29.00 -5.42 1.61
N ALA A 406 -29.70 -6.06 2.55
CA ALA A 406 -31.15 -5.97 2.67
C ALA A 406 -31.63 -4.54 2.97
N PHE A 407 -30.89 -3.80 3.81
CA PHE A 407 -31.16 -2.39 4.08
C PHE A 407 -31.03 -1.52 2.82
N MET A 408 -29.94 -1.68 2.07
CA MET A 408 -29.67 -0.90 0.86
C MET A 408 -30.75 -1.11 -0.21
N VAL A 409 -31.10 -2.36 -0.50
CA VAL A 409 -32.03 -2.69 -1.58
C VAL A 409 -33.49 -2.56 -1.12
N GLY A 410 -33.79 -2.97 0.11
CA GLY A 410 -35.16 -3.03 0.64
C GLY A 410 -35.67 -1.72 1.22
N ASP A 411 -34.79 -0.89 1.79
CA ASP A 411 -35.21 0.32 2.52
C ASP A 411 -34.71 1.60 1.85
N VAL A 412 -33.40 1.71 1.56
CA VAL A 412 -32.79 2.95 1.04
C VAL A 412 -33.32 3.30 -0.34
N ILE A 413 -33.19 2.40 -1.32
CA ILE A 413 -33.57 2.68 -2.70
C ILE A 413 -35.06 3.05 -2.81
N PRO A 414 -36.01 2.28 -2.24
CA PRO A 414 -37.42 2.64 -2.31
C PRO A 414 -37.75 3.97 -1.60
N ALA A 415 -37.07 4.29 -0.50
CA ALA A 415 -37.29 5.56 0.19
C ALA A 415 -36.85 6.76 -0.66
N ILE A 416 -35.68 6.66 -1.30
CA ILE A 416 -35.15 7.69 -2.18
C ILE A 416 -36.01 7.85 -3.43
N ASP A 417 -36.39 6.76 -4.09
CA ASP A 417 -37.21 6.78 -5.32
C ASP A 417 -38.61 7.36 -5.08
N ARG A 418 -39.16 7.22 -3.86
CA ARG A 418 -40.44 7.87 -3.47
C ARG A 418 -40.28 9.36 -3.19
N ARG A 419 -39.15 9.78 -2.61
CA ARG A 419 -38.96 11.15 -2.11
C ARG A 419 -38.42 12.10 -3.18
N TYR A 420 -37.64 11.59 -4.13
CA TYR A 420 -36.90 12.38 -5.11
C TYR A 420 -37.24 11.99 -6.55
N ARG A 421 -36.95 12.88 -7.51
CA ARG A 421 -37.15 12.63 -8.94
C ARG A 421 -36.00 11.81 -9.50
N THR A 422 -36.03 10.50 -9.25
CA THR A 422 -35.01 9.57 -9.73
C THR A 422 -35.39 8.93 -11.07
N LEU A 423 -34.38 8.56 -11.84
CA LEU A 423 -34.46 7.58 -12.93
C LEU A 423 -34.29 6.18 -12.32
N VAL A 424 -35.37 5.41 -12.26
CA VAL A 424 -35.45 4.19 -11.44
C VAL A 424 -34.81 2.95 -12.08
N SER A 425 -34.49 3.00 -13.37
CA SER A 425 -33.87 1.88 -14.09
C SER A 425 -32.40 1.72 -13.73
N ARG A 426 -31.89 0.47 -13.79
CA ARG A 426 -30.52 0.10 -13.37
C ARG A 426 -29.42 0.92 -14.03
N GLU A 427 -29.59 1.28 -15.30
CA GLU A 427 -28.61 2.02 -16.11
C GLU A 427 -28.36 3.44 -15.59
N PHE A 428 -29.28 3.97 -14.77
CA PHE A 428 -29.16 5.27 -14.11
C PHE A 428 -28.83 5.16 -12.62
N ARG A 429 -28.59 3.94 -12.11
CA ARG A 429 -28.32 3.69 -10.70
C ARG A 429 -26.89 3.17 -10.49
N ALA A 430 -26.10 3.94 -9.77
CA ALA A 430 -24.75 3.59 -9.36
C ALA A 430 -24.65 3.40 -7.84
N VAL A 431 -23.81 2.46 -7.40
CA VAL A 431 -23.37 2.35 -6.00
C VAL A 431 -21.86 2.45 -5.94
N GLY A 432 -21.32 3.10 -4.92
CA GLY A 432 -19.89 3.27 -4.79
C GLY A 432 -19.36 3.36 -3.37
N GLY A 433 -18.05 3.23 -3.26
CA GLY A 433 -17.35 3.36 -1.99
C GLY A 433 -15.84 3.17 -2.13
N ILE A 434 -15.17 3.28 -0.99
CA ILE A 434 -13.72 3.16 -0.83
C ILE A 434 -13.37 2.01 0.11
N SER A 435 -12.26 1.31 -0.10
CA SER A 435 -11.77 0.28 0.84
C SER A 435 -12.85 -0.79 1.12
N ALA A 436 -13.23 -1.02 2.38
CA ALA A 436 -14.38 -1.87 2.72
C ALA A 436 -15.70 -1.42 2.06
N GLY A 437 -15.94 -0.11 1.92
CA GLY A 437 -17.11 0.42 1.22
C GLY A 437 -17.12 0.08 -0.28
N ALA A 438 -15.94 -0.08 -0.90
CA ALA A 438 -15.81 -0.58 -2.27
C ALA A 438 -16.15 -2.07 -2.35
N THR A 439 -15.72 -2.88 -1.37
CA THR A 439 -16.13 -4.28 -1.22
C THR A 439 -17.66 -4.41 -1.15
N ALA A 440 -18.32 -3.59 -0.31
CA ALA A 440 -19.78 -3.57 -0.21
C ALA A 440 -20.46 -3.15 -1.52
N ALA A 441 -19.96 -2.11 -2.19
CA ALA A 441 -20.50 -1.64 -3.47
C ALA A 441 -20.40 -2.71 -4.57
N LEU A 442 -19.25 -3.39 -4.69
CA LEU A 442 -19.07 -4.49 -5.63
C LEU A 442 -19.98 -5.67 -5.27
N SER A 443 -20.08 -6.07 -4.01
CA SER A 443 -20.93 -7.20 -3.65
C SER A 443 -22.41 -6.93 -3.91
N LEU A 444 -22.88 -5.71 -3.62
CA LEU A 444 -24.23 -5.24 -3.97
C LEU A 444 -24.46 -5.30 -5.48
N THR A 445 -23.52 -4.76 -6.26
CA THR A 445 -23.64 -4.71 -7.73
C THR A 445 -23.67 -6.11 -8.35
N MET A 446 -22.85 -7.04 -7.86
CA MET A 446 -22.82 -8.41 -8.36
C MET A 446 -24.11 -9.17 -8.03
N ARG A 447 -24.63 -9.01 -6.81
CA ARG A 447 -25.83 -9.74 -6.34
C ARG A 447 -27.13 -9.15 -6.89
N HIS A 448 -27.17 -7.83 -7.06
CA HIS A 448 -28.34 -7.04 -7.46
C HIS A 448 -28.07 -6.27 -8.75
N SER A 449 -27.49 -6.97 -9.73
CA SER A 449 -27.19 -6.38 -11.05
C SER A 449 -28.43 -5.90 -11.80
N ASP A 450 -29.63 -6.33 -11.40
CA ASP A 450 -30.94 -5.84 -11.86
C ASP A 450 -31.34 -4.49 -11.24
N VAL A 451 -30.73 -4.12 -10.12
CA VAL A 451 -30.96 -2.86 -9.41
C VAL A 451 -29.86 -1.84 -9.71
N PHE A 452 -28.59 -2.27 -9.66
CA PHE A 452 -27.41 -1.43 -9.90
C PHE A 452 -26.78 -1.80 -11.24
N GLY A 453 -26.76 -0.86 -12.18
CA GLY A 453 -26.07 -1.03 -13.45
C GLY A 453 -24.62 -0.57 -13.42
N LYS A 454 -24.22 0.18 -12.38
CA LYS A 454 -22.97 0.93 -12.31
C LYS A 454 -22.33 0.81 -10.94
N CYS A 455 -21.01 0.68 -10.89
CA CYS A 455 -20.25 0.60 -9.63
C CYS A 455 -18.98 1.47 -9.66
N MET A 456 -18.77 2.25 -8.60
CA MET A 456 -17.50 2.93 -8.32
C MET A 456 -16.80 2.24 -7.14
N ALA A 457 -15.70 1.55 -7.37
CA ALA A 457 -15.01 0.79 -6.35
C ALA A 457 -13.54 1.22 -6.26
N GLN A 458 -13.23 2.01 -5.24
CA GLN A 458 -11.90 2.57 -5.06
C GLN A 458 -11.11 1.81 -3.98
N SER A 459 -9.89 1.37 -4.30
CA SER A 459 -8.98 0.69 -3.37
C SER A 459 -9.65 -0.49 -2.62
N THR A 460 -10.27 -1.43 -3.32
CA THR A 460 -11.01 -2.55 -2.71
C THR A 460 -10.12 -3.38 -1.78
N ALA A 461 -10.47 -3.53 -0.50
CA ALA A 461 -9.51 -3.97 0.53
C ALA A 461 -9.97 -5.01 1.55
N THR A 462 -11.27 -5.35 1.62
CA THR A 462 -11.77 -6.36 2.58
C THR A 462 -12.46 -7.51 1.87
N MET A 463 -12.50 -8.69 2.50
CA MET A 463 -13.19 -9.87 1.96
C MET A 463 -12.74 -10.24 0.53
N LEU A 464 -11.47 -10.00 0.19
CA LEU A 464 -10.97 -10.11 -1.18
C LEU A 464 -11.20 -11.49 -1.80
N ALA A 465 -10.88 -12.57 -1.07
CA ALA A 465 -11.08 -13.93 -1.57
C ALA A 465 -12.55 -14.26 -1.90
N PRO A 466 -13.51 -14.11 -0.96
CA PRO A 466 -14.93 -14.34 -1.28
C PRO A 466 -15.50 -13.33 -2.29
N LEU A 467 -15.03 -12.08 -2.32
CA LEU A 467 -15.44 -11.10 -3.32
C LEU A 467 -14.98 -11.52 -4.73
N ILE A 468 -13.71 -11.90 -4.89
CA ILE A 468 -13.18 -12.39 -6.18
C ILE A 468 -13.95 -13.64 -6.62
N ALA A 469 -14.32 -14.54 -5.69
CA ALA A 469 -15.15 -15.70 -6.01
C ALA A 469 -16.55 -15.28 -6.50
N LEU A 470 -17.20 -14.31 -5.85
CA LEU A 470 -18.48 -13.76 -6.29
C LEU A 470 -18.39 -13.13 -7.68
N VAL A 471 -17.35 -12.33 -7.93
CA VAL A 471 -17.13 -11.67 -9.23
C VAL A 471 -16.85 -12.69 -10.33
N ARG A 472 -16.11 -13.77 -10.04
CA ARG A 472 -15.87 -14.88 -10.97
C ARG A 472 -17.15 -15.60 -11.37
N ASN A 473 -18.15 -15.70 -10.48
CA ASN A 473 -19.45 -16.26 -10.84
C ASN A 473 -20.25 -15.34 -11.78
N GLY A 474 -19.92 -14.04 -11.78
CA GLY A 474 -20.50 -13.03 -12.67
C GLY A 474 -21.84 -12.48 -12.18
N PRO A 475 -22.18 -11.24 -12.59
CA PRO A 475 -23.51 -10.68 -12.38
C PRO A 475 -24.54 -11.32 -13.32
N LYS A 476 -25.83 -11.26 -12.97
CA LYS A 476 -26.92 -11.73 -13.86
C LYS A 476 -27.06 -10.87 -15.12
N LEU A 477 -26.78 -9.57 -15.01
CA LEU A 477 -26.78 -8.61 -16.11
C LEU A 477 -25.43 -7.89 -16.13
N PRO A 478 -24.84 -7.61 -17.32
CA PRO A 478 -23.60 -6.84 -17.40
C PRO A 478 -23.70 -5.50 -16.69
N VAL A 479 -22.67 -5.16 -15.92
CA VAL A 479 -22.57 -3.90 -15.15
C VAL A 479 -21.34 -3.12 -15.58
N ARG A 480 -21.40 -1.79 -15.48
CA ARG A 480 -20.26 -0.92 -15.73
C ARG A 480 -19.51 -0.66 -14.42
N VAL A 481 -18.22 -0.97 -14.35
CA VAL A 481 -17.45 -0.90 -13.10
C VAL A 481 -16.20 -0.05 -13.27
N TYR A 482 -16.08 0.99 -12.46
CA TYR A 482 -14.84 1.73 -12.26
C TYR A 482 -14.09 1.13 -11.08
N LEU A 483 -12.81 0.78 -11.28
CA LEU A 483 -11.88 0.30 -10.28
C LEU A 483 -10.67 1.24 -10.25
N ASP A 484 -10.16 1.49 -9.04
CA ASP A 484 -8.83 2.06 -8.90
C ASP A 484 -8.09 1.49 -7.70
N VAL A 485 -6.76 1.63 -7.73
CA VAL A 485 -5.87 1.15 -6.68
C VAL A 485 -4.55 1.93 -6.69
N GLY A 486 -4.04 2.24 -5.51
CA GLY A 486 -2.68 2.76 -5.34
C GLY A 486 -1.65 1.64 -5.36
N ARG A 487 -0.50 1.86 -6.00
CA ARG A 487 0.60 0.86 -6.09
C ARG A 487 1.24 0.53 -4.74
N PHE A 488 1.07 1.39 -3.75
CA PHE A 488 1.63 1.20 -2.41
C PHE A 488 0.64 0.51 -1.45
N GLU A 489 -0.50 0.04 -1.94
CA GLU A 489 -1.57 -0.46 -1.10
C GLU A 489 -1.53 -1.97 -0.84
N ALA A 490 -1.74 -2.34 0.42
CA ALA A 490 -1.97 -3.71 0.86
C ALA A 490 -3.18 -3.78 1.81
N ASP A 491 -3.81 -4.96 1.91
CA ASP A 491 -4.88 -5.20 2.90
C ASP A 491 -4.32 -5.28 4.33
N PHE A 492 -5.21 -5.41 5.32
CA PHE A 492 -4.85 -5.55 6.74
C PHE A 492 -3.97 -6.78 7.07
N ASN A 493 -3.84 -7.73 6.13
CA ASN A 493 -3.01 -8.92 6.24
C ASN A 493 -1.77 -8.85 5.35
N GLY A 494 -1.48 -7.70 4.75
CA GLY A 494 -0.33 -7.49 3.86
C GLY A 494 -0.50 -8.05 2.45
N LYS A 495 -1.74 -8.38 2.01
CA LYS A 495 -2.01 -8.84 0.65
C LYS A 495 -2.04 -7.66 -0.32
N ASP A 496 -1.42 -7.83 -1.47
CA ASP A 496 -1.35 -6.84 -2.53
C ASP A 496 -2.75 -6.52 -3.10
N LEU A 497 -3.18 -5.25 -2.98
CA LEU A 497 -4.46 -4.81 -3.52
C LEU A 497 -4.43 -4.60 -5.04
N VAL A 498 -3.26 -4.41 -5.64
CA VAL A 498 -3.09 -4.26 -7.09
C VAL A 498 -3.45 -5.58 -7.76
N GLU A 499 -2.85 -6.69 -7.30
CA GLU A 499 -3.16 -8.03 -7.79
C GLU A 499 -4.65 -8.38 -7.60
N ALA A 500 -5.23 -8.05 -6.44
CA ALA A 500 -6.65 -8.27 -6.22
C ALA A 500 -7.52 -7.47 -7.21
N SER A 501 -7.16 -6.22 -7.51
CA SER A 501 -7.88 -5.36 -8.44
C SER A 501 -7.80 -5.86 -9.87
N HIS A 502 -6.64 -6.37 -10.31
CA HIS A 502 -6.51 -7.04 -11.61
C HIS A 502 -7.41 -8.26 -11.72
N ARG A 503 -7.42 -9.13 -10.71
CA ARG A 503 -8.26 -10.34 -10.70
C ARG A 503 -9.75 -10.02 -10.75
N ILE A 504 -10.19 -8.94 -10.09
CA ILE A 504 -11.58 -8.45 -10.17
C ILE A 504 -11.87 -7.93 -11.58
N ARG A 505 -10.98 -7.10 -12.13
CA ARG A 505 -11.10 -6.52 -13.49
C ARG A 505 -11.18 -7.61 -14.56
N ASP A 506 -10.31 -8.60 -14.52
CA ASP A 506 -10.26 -9.69 -15.49
C ASP A 506 -11.51 -10.58 -15.42
N ALA A 507 -11.98 -10.89 -14.21
CA ALA A 507 -13.20 -11.67 -14.03
C ALA A 507 -14.44 -10.92 -14.55
N LEU A 508 -14.59 -9.63 -14.25
CA LEU A 508 -15.69 -8.80 -14.77
C LEU A 508 -15.66 -8.69 -16.30
N ALA A 509 -14.47 -8.43 -16.87
CA ALA A 509 -14.31 -8.35 -18.32
C ALA A 509 -14.69 -9.67 -19.01
N GLY A 510 -14.36 -10.81 -18.40
CA GLY A 510 -14.77 -12.14 -18.87
C GLY A 510 -16.29 -12.35 -18.92
N HIS A 511 -17.07 -11.58 -18.15
CA HIS A 511 -18.54 -11.57 -18.16
C HIS A 511 -19.13 -10.46 -19.06
N GLY A 512 -18.32 -9.84 -19.92
CA GLY A 512 -18.77 -8.77 -20.83
C GLY A 512 -19.12 -7.46 -20.12
N CYS A 513 -18.67 -7.27 -18.87
CA CYS A 513 -18.85 -6.01 -18.15
C CYS A 513 -17.86 -4.95 -18.67
N PRO A 514 -18.28 -3.70 -18.96
CA PRO A 514 -17.36 -2.60 -19.20
C PRO A 514 -16.61 -2.26 -17.90
N VAL A 515 -15.29 -2.44 -17.89
CA VAL A 515 -14.45 -2.16 -16.72
C VAL A 515 -13.37 -1.16 -17.06
N HIS A 516 -13.21 -0.17 -16.19
CA HIS A 516 -12.05 0.71 -16.19
C HIS A 516 -11.24 0.46 -14.93
N LEU A 517 -9.93 0.17 -15.05
CA LEU A 517 -9.02 0.01 -13.92
C LEU A 517 -7.92 1.07 -13.99
N ARG A 518 -7.81 1.87 -12.93
CA ARG A 518 -6.79 2.91 -12.77
C ARG A 518 -5.81 2.55 -11.66
N GLU A 519 -4.54 2.37 -12.00
CA GLU A 519 -3.43 2.31 -11.04
C GLU A 519 -2.77 3.69 -10.90
N VAL A 520 -2.41 4.07 -9.67
CA VAL A 520 -1.67 5.32 -9.39
C VAL A 520 -0.55 5.10 -8.39
N ASN A 521 0.46 5.97 -8.42
CA ASN A 521 1.63 5.88 -7.54
C ASN A 521 1.39 6.56 -6.18
N GLU A 522 0.31 6.17 -5.49
CA GLU A 522 -0.10 6.66 -4.17
C GLU A 522 -0.51 5.48 -3.25
N GLY A 523 -0.82 5.77 -1.98
CA GLY A 523 -1.32 4.79 -1.01
C GLY A 523 -2.80 4.91 -0.65
N HIS A 524 -3.19 4.29 0.46
CA HIS A 524 -4.58 4.01 0.82
C HIS A 524 -5.26 5.16 1.61
N GLY A 525 -5.53 6.29 0.95
CA GLY A 525 -6.01 7.51 1.64
C GLY A 525 -6.99 8.39 0.88
N TRP A 526 -7.70 9.28 1.61
CA TRP A 526 -8.75 10.15 1.04
C TRP A 526 -8.25 11.12 -0.01
N LYS A 527 -7.02 11.63 0.11
CA LYS A 527 -6.45 12.52 -0.90
C LYS A 527 -6.20 11.81 -2.23
N ASN A 528 -5.90 10.51 -2.19
CA ASN A 528 -5.81 9.66 -3.37
C ASN A 528 -7.22 9.44 -3.96
N TRP A 529 -8.18 8.98 -3.15
CA TRP A 529 -9.55 8.69 -3.62
C TRP A 529 -10.23 9.88 -4.28
N ARG A 530 -10.15 11.07 -3.66
CA ARG A 530 -10.78 12.28 -4.21
C ARG A 530 -10.17 12.75 -5.53
N ALA A 531 -8.88 12.48 -5.76
CA ALA A 531 -8.20 12.87 -7.00
C ALA A 531 -8.65 12.04 -8.21
N ARG A 532 -9.31 10.91 -7.98
CA ARG A 532 -9.78 9.99 -9.01
C ARG A 532 -11.29 10.06 -9.24
N THR A 533 -12.00 10.85 -8.44
CA THR A 533 -13.47 10.99 -8.55
C THR A 533 -13.90 11.53 -9.91
N ARG A 534 -13.18 12.48 -10.52
CA ARG A 534 -13.49 12.97 -11.87
C ARG A 534 -13.51 11.83 -12.87
N GLU A 535 -12.45 11.03 -12.91
CA GLU A 535 -12.32 9.90 -13.82
C GLU A 535 -13.44 8.88 -13.60
N ALA A 536 -13.71 8.54 -12.33
CA ALA A 536 -14.77 7.62 -11.94
C ALA A 536 -16.16 8.09 -12.39
N LEU A 537 -16.54 9.33 -12.06
CA LEU A 537 -17.87 9.86 -12.39
C LEU A 537 -18.04 10.05 -13.90
N THR A 538 -16.99 10.47 -14.60
CA THR A 538 -16.98 10.59 -16.06
C THR A 538 -17.26 9.23 -16.70
N PHE A 539 -16.53 8.19 -16.28
CA PHE A 539 -16.74 6.84 -16.79
C PHE A 539 -18.15 6.30 -16.53
N LEU A 540 -18.74 6.60 -15.36
CA LEU A 540 -20.06 6.10 -14.99
C LEU A 540 -21.21 6.89 -15.61
N PHE A 541 -21.09 8.21 -15.79
CA PHE A 541 -22.22 9.07 -16.15
C PHE A 541 -22.12 9.77 -17.50
N ASN A 542 -20.97 9.79 -18.18
CA ASN A 542 -20.95 10.30 -19.54
C ASN A 542 -21.67 9.36 -20.50
N LYS A 543 -22.40 9.98 -21.43
CA LYS A 543 -23.01 9.30 -22.57
C LYS A 543 -21.88 8.80 -23.46
N GLU A 544 -21.92 7.51 -23.80
CA GLU A 544 -21.07 6.93 -24.84
C GLU A 544 -21.30 7.62 -26.19
#